data_AF-A0A7S3P0T5-F1
#
_entry.id   AF-A0A7S3P0T5-F1
#
_cell.length_a   1.000
_cell.length_b   1.000
_cell.length_c   1.000
_cell.angle_alpha   90.00
_cell.angle_beta   90.00
_cell.angle_gamma   90.00
#
_symmetry.space_group_name_H-M   'P 1'
#
loop_
_entity.id
_entity.type
_entity.pdbx_description
1 polymer ?
#
loop_
_entity_poly.entity_id
_entity_poly.type
_entity_poly.pdbx_seq_one_letter_code
_entity_poly.pdbx_strand_id
1 'polypeptide(L)'
;YPEIWKRYESEEITKEDMFLETFKEIQRRTAQTVAKWQAVGFCHGVLNTDNMSILGLTIDYGPFGFMDNFNPDHICNHSDKDGRYSYDNQPTMCKWNLIKLSEALESLIPEAKEHVT
;
A
#
# COMPACT_ATOMS: atom_id res chain seq x y z
N TYR A 1 -1.89 14.69 -3.68
CA TYR A 1 -1.92 15.03 -2.24
C TYR A 1 -1.90 16.54 -2.07
N PRO A 2 -3.04 17.22 -2.25
CA PRO A 2 -3.07 18.66 -2.52
C PRO A 2 -2.38 19.51 -1.45
N GLU A 3 -2.57 19.18 -0.16
CA GLU A 3 -1.97 19.95 0.94
C GLU A 3 -0.44 19.89 0.94
N ILE A 4 0.16 18.74 0.64
CA ILE A 4 1.61 18.57 0.56
C ILE A 4 2.16 19.36 -0.63
N TRP A 5 1.45 19.32 -1.76
CA TRP A 5 1.84 20.03 -2.98
C TRP A 5 1.76 21.54 -2.81
N LYS A 6 0.74 22.03 -2.11
CA LYS A 6 0.58 23.45 -1.80
C LYS A 6 1.74 23.98 -0.96
N ARG A 7 2.26 23.19 0.00
CA ARG A 7 3.44 23.54 0.81
C ARG A 7 4.72 23.62 -0.03
N TYR A 8 4.86 22.74 -1.03
CA TYR A 8 5.94 22.81 -2.00
C TYR A 8 5.82 24.03 -2.91
N GLU A 9 4.64 24.31 -3.46
CA GLU A 9 4.37 25.48 -4.30
C GLU A 9 4.58 26.81 -3.57
N SER A 10 4.36 26.84 -2.25
CA SER A 10 4.67 27.98 -1.40
C SER A 10 6.11 28.01 -0.88
N GLU A 11 6.99 27.13 -1.36
CA GLU A 11 8.41 27.01 -0.98
C GLU A 11 8.64 26.74 0.53
N GLU A 12 7.66 26.16 1.24
CA GLU A 12 7.79 25.78 2.66
C GLU A 12 8.67 24.52 2.83
N ILE A 13 8.61 23.63 1.84
CA ILE A 13 9.32 22.35 1.84
C ILE A 13 10.07 22.17 0.51
N THR A 14 11.13 21.35 0.52
CA THR A 14 11.86 21.01 -0.70
C THR A 14 11.06 20.06 -1.59
N LYS A 15 11.54 19.84 -2.83
CA LYS A 15 10.92 18.87 -3.75
C LYS A 15 11.08 17.44 -3.22
N GLU A 16 12.23 17.14 -2.62
CA GLU A 16 12.56 15.88 -1.96
C GLU A 16 11.60 15.63 -0.79
N ASP A 17 11.37 16.64 0.06
CA ASP A 17 10.41 16.57 1.16
C ASP A 17 8.99 16.30 0.65
N MET A 18 8.57 16.97 -0.43
CA MET A 18 7.25 16.77 -1.04
C MET A 18 7.02 15.31 -1.46
N PHE A 19 8.01 14.68 -2.10
CA PHE A 19 7.92 13.27 -2.47
C PHE A 19 7.95 12.35 -1.26
N LEU A 20 8.83 12.62 -0.28
CA LEU A 20 8.94 11.83 0.94
C LEU A 20 7.64 11.87 1.76
N GLU A 21 7.06 13.05 1.95
CA GLU A 21 5.78 13.22 2.66
C GLU A 21 4.63 12.56 1.89
N THR A 22 4.62 12.70 0.56
CA THR A 22 3.62 12.03 -0.29
C THR A 22 3.70 10.51 -0.12
N PHE A 23 4.90 9.93 -0.17
CA PHE A 23 5.09 8.50 0.02
C PHE A 23 4.67 8.03 1.42
N LYS A 24 5.02 8.78 2.48
CA LYS A 24 4.57 8.50 3.86
C LYS A 24 3.05 8.48 3.99
N GLU A 25 2.36 9.41 3.32
CA GLU A 25 0.90 9.46 3.34
C GLU A 25 0.27 8.29 2.56
N ILE A 26 0.85 7.88 1.43
CA ILE A 26 0.45 6.65 0.71
C ILE A 26 0.60 5.43 1.62
N GLN A 27 1.75 5.28 2.29
CA GLN A 27 2.00 4.19 3.24
C GLN A 27 0.95 4.16 4.36
N ARG A 28 0.69 5.32 4.98
CA ARG A 28 -0.30 5.45 6.06
C ARG A 28 -1.69 5.01 5.60
N ARG A 29 -2.11 5.45 4.42
CA ARG A 29 -3.43 5.11 3.86
C ARG A 29 -3.53 3.64 3.49
N THR A 30 -2.51 3.09 2.83
CA THR A 30 -2.45 1.64 2.52
C THR A 30 -2.52 0.79 3.79
N ALA A 31 -1.78 1.16 4.84
CA ALA A 31 -1.82 0.47 6.14
C ALA A 31 -3.22 0.52 6.77
N GLN A 32 -3.89 1.68 6.73
CA GLN A 32 -5.26 1.81 7.23
C GLN A 32 -6.26 0.96 6.43
N THR A 33 -6.11 0.91 5.12
CA THR A 33 -7.00 0.16 4.24
C THR A 33 -6.88 -1.33 4.46
N VAL A 34 -5.65 -1.88 4.48
CA VAL A 34 -5.47 -3.30 4.78
C VAL A 34 -5.89 -3.64 6.21
N ALA A 35 -5.65 -2.76 7.20
CA ALA A 35 -6.16 -2.97 8.56
C ALA A 35 -7.69 -3.05 8.61
N LYS A 36 -8.39 -2.21 7.85
CA LYS A 36 -9.86 -2.29 7.71
C LYS A 36 -10.30 -3.59 7.05
N TRP A 37 -9.59 -4.04 6.01
CA TRP A 37 -9.88 -5.34 5.38
C TRP A 37 -9.77 -6.49 6.38
N GLN A 38 -8.67 -6.53 7.16
CA GLN A 38 -8.52 -7.53 8.23
C GLN A 38 -9.64 -7.41 9.29
N ALA A 39 -10.05 -6.19 9.66
CA ALA A 39 -11.07 -6.02 10.69
C ALA A 39 -12.47 -6.54 10.28
N VAL A 40 -12.78 -6.55 8.98
CA VAL A 40 -14.10 -6.95 8.46
C VAL A 40 -14.08 -8.30 7.73
N GLY A 41 -12.94 -8.99 7.73
CA GLY A 41 -12.80 -10.28 7.04
C GLY A 41 -12.85 -10.18 5.52
N PHE A 42 -12.45 -9.05 4.94
CA PHE A 42 -12.38 -8.87 3.48
C PHE A 42 -11.06 -9.41 2.92
N CYS A 43 -11.13 -10.19 1.84
CA CYS A 43 -10.01 -10.71 1.08
C CYS A 43 -10.08 -10.27 -0.38
N HIS A 44 -9.08 -9.51 -0.85
CA HIS A 44 -9.08 -8.88 -2.17
C HIS A 44 -8.81 -9.87 -3.31
N GLY A 45 -7.91 -10.84 -3.10
CA GLY A 45 -7.58 -11.92 -4.04
C GLY A 45 -6.66 -11.56 -5.21
N VAL A 46 -6.43 -10.28 -5.51
CA VAL A 46 -5.52 -9.82 -6.59
C VAL A 46 -4.81 -8.52 -6.20
N LEU A 47 -3.84 -8.61 -5.29
CA LEU A 47 -3.03 -7.45 -4.86
C LEU A 47 -1.79 -7.26 -5.74
N ASN A 48 -1.99 -7.19 -7.06
CA ASN A 48 -0.96 -6.72 -7.98
C ASN A 48 -0.69 -5.22 -7.75
N THR A 49 0.48 -4.73 -8.15
CA THR A 49 0.89 -3.33 -7.93
C THR A 49 -0.02 -2.31 -8.62
N ASP A 50 -0.58 -2.66 -9.79
CA ASP A 50 -1.54 -1.85 -10.55
C ASP A 50 -2.92 -1.76 -9.85
N ASN A 51 -3.23 -2.69 -8.95
CA ASN A 51 -4.44 -2.69 -8.14
C ASN A 51 -4.29 -1.98 -6.79
N MET A 52 -3.14 -1.34 -6.54
CA MET A 52 -2.88 -0.58 -5.33
C MET A 52 -3.14 0.91 -5.56
N SER A 53 -4.29 1.39 -5.10
CA SER A 53 -4.61 2.82 -5.16
C SER A 53 -3.63 3.65 -4.33
N ILE A 54 -2.99 4.65 -4.96
CA ILE A 54 -2.19 5.63 -4.23
C ILE A 54 -3.02 6.45 -3.23
N LEU A 55 -4.35 6.43 -3.32
CA LEU A 55 -5.25 7.13 -2.40
C LEU A 55 -5.68 6.25 -1.21
N GLY A 56 -5.23 4.99 -1.16
CA GLY A 56 -5.67 3.99 -0.18
C GLY A 56 -7.11 3.53 -0.39
N LEU A 57 -7.63 3.60 -1.61
CA LEU A 57 -8.96 3.08 -1.94
C LEU A 57 -8.87 1.60 -2.31
N THR A 58 -9.89 0.82 -1.96
CA THR A 58 -10.10 -0.51 -2.51
C THR A 58 -10.59 -0.36 -3.95
N ILE A 59 -9.86 -0.93 -4.90
CA ILE A 59 -10.15 -0.83 -6.34
C ILE A 59 -10.05 -2.22 -6.97
N ASP A 60 -10.50 -2.35 -8.22
CA ASP A 60 -10.46 -3.59 -9.01
C ASP A 60 -11.05 -4.83 -8.30
N TYR A 61 -12.37 -4.77 -8.06
CA TYR A 61 -13.14 -5.86 -7.49
C TYR A 61 -13.32 -7.01 -8.49
N GLY A 62 -12.40 -7.97 -8.46
CA GLY A 62 -12.47 -9.23 -9.22
C GLY A 62 -12.86 -10.41 -8.32
N PRO A 63 -11.96 -11.38 -8.08
CA PRO A 63 -12.23 -12.52 -7.21
C PRO A 63 -12.02 -12.16 -5.72
N PHE A 64 -12.76 -11.16 -5.23
CA PHE A 64 -12.77 -10.80 -3.81
C PHE A 64 -13.75 -11.67 -3.03
N GLY A 65 -13.61 -11.72 -1.71
CA GLY A 65 -14.54 -12.41 -0.83
C GLY A 65 -14.57 -11.81 0.57
N PHE A 66 -15.72 -11.87 1.22
CA PHE A 66 -15.82 -11.72 2.67
C PHE A 66 -15.83 -13.11 3.29
N MET A 67 -15.07 -13.32 4.36
CA MET A 67 -15.06 -14.61 5.05
C MET A 67 -16.37 -14.85 5.79
N ASP A 68 -17.05 -15.95 5.46
CA ASP A 68 -18.23 -16.41 6.19
C ASP A 68 -17.83 -17.02 7.55
N ASN A 69 -16.89 -17.96 7.53
CA ASN A 69 -16.25 -18.53 8.70
C ASN A 69 -14.80 -18.03 8.76
N PHE A 70 -14.33 -17.72 9.97
CA PHE A 70 -12.95 -17.30 10.15
C PHE A 70 -11.99 -18.41 9.71
N ASN A 71 -11.16 -18.10 8.70
CA ASN A 71 -10.06 -18.94 8.25
C ASN A 71 -8.89 -18.01 7.87
N PRO A 72 -7.79 -17.98 8.65
CA PRO A 72 -6.65 -17.10 8.34
C PRO A 72 -6.05 -17.39 6.96
N ASP A 73 -6.05 -18.65 6.55
CA ASP A 73 -5.48 -19.11 5.27
C ASP A 73 -6.49 -19.01 4.11
N HIS A 74 -7.56 -18.23 4.26
CA HIS A 74 -8.59 -18.10 3.23
C HIS A 74 -8.02 -17.49 1.94
N ILE A 75 -8.20 -18.19 0.82
CA ILE A 75 -7.86 -17.73 -0.53
C ILE A 75 -9.16 -17.56 -1.32
N CYS A 76 -9.52 -16.32 -1.62
CA CYS A 76 -10.74 -16.01 -2.39
C CYS A 76 -10.57 -16.15 -3.92
N ASN A 77 -9.33 -16.16 -4.41
CA ASN A 77 -9.02 -16.27 -5.83
C ASN A 77 -8.62 -17.70 -6.23
N HIS A 78 -9.45 -18.37 -7.03
CA HIS A 78 -9.19 -19.74 -7.51
C HIS A 78 -7.92 -19.90 -8.37
N SER A 79 -7.42 -18.81 -8.95
CA SER A 79 -6.16 -18.82 -9.71
C SER A 79 -4.93 -18.70 -8.82
N ASP A 80 -5.08 -18.27 -7.57
CA ASP A 80 -3.98 -18.11 -6.61
C ASP A 80 -3.70 -19.43 -5.87
N LYS A 81 -3.09 -20.37 -6.58
CA LYS A 81 -2.82 -21.73 -6.05
C LYS A 81 -1.82 -21.74 -4.89
N ASP A 82 -0.95 -20.74 -4.81
CA ASP A 82 0.12 -20.65 -3.81
C ASP A 82 -0.29 -19.81 -2.60
N GLY A 83 -1.50 -19.23 -2.60
CA GLY A 83 -1.98 -18.37 -1.52
C GLY A 83 -1.21 -17.06 -1.39
N ARG A 84 -0.68 -16.54 -2.50
CA ARG A 84 0.05 -15.26 -2.51
C ARG A 84 -0.80 -14.13 -1.95
N TYR A 85 -2.11 -14.15 -2.18
CA TYR A 85 -3.07 -13.14 -1.76
C TYR A 85 -4.09 -13.71 -0.76
N SER A 86 -3.69 -14.71 0.03
CA SER A 86 -4.48 -15.19 1.17
C SER A 86 -4.79 -14.05 2.14
N TYR A 87 -5.87 -14.21 2.89
CA TYR A 87 -6.37 -13.22 3.83
C TYR A 87 -5.32 -12.78 4.86
N ASP A 88 -4.56 -13.70 5.44
CA ASP A 88 -3.48 -13.40 6.39
C ASP A 88 -2.28 -12.69 5.74
N ASN A 89 -2.05 -12.92 4.45
CA ASN A 89 -0.90 -12.41 3.71
C ASN A 89 -1.13 -11.02 3.11
N GLN A 90 -2.37 -10.50 3.10
CA GLN A 90 -2.68 -9.17 2.57
C GLN A 90 -1.80 -8.05 3.17
N PRO A 91 -1.55 -7.96 4.49
CA PRO A 91 -0.65 -6.95 5.05
C PRO A 91 0.78 -7.04 4.52
N THR A 92 1.31 -8.27 4.40
CA THR A 92 2.65 -8.53 3.84
C THR A 92 2.72 -8.11 2.38
N MET A 93 1.70 -8.44 1.59
CA MET A 93 1.64 -8.07 0.18
C MET A 93 1.47 -6.57 -0.03
N CYS A 94 0.66 -5.89 0.78
CA CYS A 94 0.58 -4.42 0.76
C CYS A 94 1.94 -3.78 1.10
N LYS A 95 2.67 -4.30 2.09
CA LYS A 95 4.05 -3.85 2.38
C LYS A 95 4.98 -4.08 1.20
N TRP A 96 4.93 -5.26 0.57
CA TRP A 96 5.75 -5.56 -0.60
C TRP A 96 5.46 -4.60 -1.77
N ASN A 97 4.18 -4.29 -2.03
CA ASN A 97 3.80 -3.32 -3.05
C ASN A 97 4.29 -1.89 -2.72
N LEU A 98 4.29 -1.49 -1.45
CA LEU A 98 4.87 -0.20 -1.03
C LEU A 98 6.38 -0.14 -1.26
N ILE A 99 7.10 -1.26 -1.07
CA ILE A 99 8.54 -1.34 -1.41
C ILE A 99 8.75 -1.18 -2.93
N LYS A 100 7.89 -1.79 -3.76
CA LYS A 100 7.95 -1.58 -5.21
C LYS A 100 7.68 -0.14 -5.63
N LEU A 101 6.76 0.52 -4.94
CA LEU A 101 6.56 1.96 -5.14
C LEU A 101 7.77 2.78 -4.70
N SER A 102 8.44 2.45 -3.58
CA SER A 102 9.64 3.19 -3.15
C SER A 102 10.82 3.01 -4.11
N GLU A 103 11.03 1.80 -4.63
CA GLU A 103 12.06 1.55 -5.67
C GLU A 103 11.82 2.45 -6.90
N ALA A 104 10.56 2.62 -7.32
CA ALA A 104 10.22 3.51 -8.43
C ALA A 104 10.41 5.01 -8.14
N LEU A 105 10.49 5.40 -6.86
CA LEU A 105 10.67 6.78 -6.40
C LEU A 105 12.09 7.09 -5.94
N GLU A 106 13.02 6.13 -6.01
CA GLU A 106 14.38 6.23 -5.47
C GLU A 106 15.16 7.46 -5.98
N SER A 107 15.04 7.79 -7.26
CA SER A 107 15.71 8.97 -7.84
C SER A 107 15.13 10.32 -7.39
N LEU A 108 13.95 10.31 -6.78
CA LEU A 108 13.21 11.50 -6.34
C LEU A 108 13.31 11.71 -4.83
N ILE A 109 13.65 10.66 -4.08
CA ILE A 109 13.81 10.67 -2.62
C ILE A 109 15.20 10.10 -2.34
N PRO A 110 16.24 10.94 -2.21
CA PRO A 110 17.57 10.49 -1.87
C PRO A 110 17.54 9.65 -0.58
N GLU A 111 18.35 8.59 -0.51
CA GLU A 111 18.51 7.83 0.72
C GLU A 111 18.82 8.78 1.89
N ALA A 112 18.20 8.51 3.04
CA ALA A 112 18.56 9.21 4.26
C ALA A 112 20.07 8.99 4.46
N LYS A 113 20.86 10.06 4.41
CA LYS A 113 22.29 9.99 4.70
C LYS A 113 22.43 9.30 6.05
N GLU A 114 23.01 8.10 6.06
CA GLU A 114 23.35 7.42 7.31
C GLU A 114 24.13 8.42 8.18
N HIS A 115 23.60 8.75 9.35
CA HIS A 115 24.44 9.29 10.40
C HIS A 115 25.33 8.14 10.85
N VAL A 116 26.52 8.07 10.26
CA VAL A 116 27.63 7.29 10.80
C VAL A 116 27.96 7.92 12.15
N THR A 117 27.44 7.32 13.23
CA THR A 117 27.82 7.60 14.62
C THR A 117 29.14 6.94 14.95
#